data_AF-A0A5T8WR12-F1
#
_entry.id   AF-A0A5T8WR12-F1
#
_cell.length_a   1.000
_cell.length_b   1.000
_cell.length_c   1.000
_cell.angle_alpha   90.00
_cell.angle_beta   90.00
_cell.angle_gamma   90.00
#
_symmetry.space_group_name_H-M   'P 1'
#
loop_
_entity.id
_entity.type
_entity.pdbx_description
1 polymer ?
#
loop_
_entity_poly.entity_id
_entity_poly.type
_entity_poly.pdbx_seq_one_letter_code
_entity_poly.pdbx_strand_id
1 'polypeptide(L)' 'YDIYGKQVIAGDIHPDNLGLHLQYCGDDEFNNCIQIRGIPTKAGIAKVRIHGGLGGGMLSKSGEFDKTYTVTIKDSEGSS' A
#
# COMPACT_ATOMS: atom_id res chain seq x y z
N TYR A 1 14.46 -2.53 3.60
CA TYR A 1 14.88 -3.92 3.38
C TYR A 1 14.88 -4.63 4.71
N ASP A 2 14.51 -5.90 4.76
CA ASP A 2 14.79 -6.72 5.93
C ASP A 2 16.27 -7.15 5.92
N ILE A 3 16.67 -7.91 6.94
CA ILE A 3 18.04 -8.42 7.09
C ILE A 3 18.48 -9.35 5.93
N TYR A 4 17.56 -9.77 5.07
CA TYR A 4 17.80 -10.62 3.91
C TYR A 4 17.78 -9.84 2.58
N GLY A 5 17.67 -8.51 2.62
CA GLY A 5 17.60 -7.71 1.40
C GLY A 5 16.22 -7.77 0.72
N LYS A 6 15.18 -8.23 1.42
CA LYS A 6 13.80 -8.22 0.91
C LYS A 6 13.29 -6.80 0.79
N GLN A 7 12.63 -6.46 -0.31
CA GLN A 7 11.87 -5.22 -0.42
C GLN A 7 10.72 -5.26 0.58
N VAL A 8 10.89 -4.60 1.72
CA VAL A 8 9.80 -4.42 2.69
C VAL A 8 8.95 -3.28 2.14
N ILE A 9 7.75 -3.58 1.63
CA ILE A 9 6.69 -2.58 1.52
C ILE A 9 6.53 -1.99 2.91
N ALA A 10 6.88 -0.71 3.03
CA ALA A 10 6.48 0.11 4.13
C ALA A 10 5.37 1.00 3.58
N GLY A 11 4.14 0.63 3.89
CA GLY A 11 2.96 1.35 3.46
C GLY A 11 1.89 1.27 4.51
N ASP A 12 1.11 2.33 4.62
CA ASP A 12 0.07 2.50 5.62
C ASP A 12 -1.20 3.08 5.00
N ILE A 13 -2.34 2.75 5.62
CA ILE A 13 -3.65 3.31 5.29
C ILE A 13 -4.14 4.06 6.52
N HIS A 14 -4.56 5.31 6.32
CA HIS A 14 -5.17 6.12 7.37
C HIS A 14 -6.48 6.77 6.89
N PRO A 15 -7.58 6.70 7.66
CA PRO A 15 -7.72 5.93 8.90
C PRO A 15 -7.78 4.41 8.63
N ASP A 16 -7.32 3.63 9.60
CA ASP A 16 -7.25 2.16 9.54
C ASP A 16 -8.59 1.46 9.83
N ASN A 17 -9.62 2.24 10.16
CA ASN A 17 -10.95 1.75 10.54
C ASN A 17 -11.98 1.78 9.39
N LEU A 18 -11.51 1.78 8.13
CA LEU A 18 -12.35 1.77 6.93
C LEU A 18 -12.54 0.37 6.33
N GLY A 19 -11.97 -0.67 6.94
CA GLY A 19 -12.04 -2.05 6.43
C GLY A 19 -11.11 -2.32 5.25
N LEU A 20 -10.14 -1.43 5.00
CA LEU A 20 -9.12 -1.56 3.95
C LEU A 20 -7.77 -1.94 4.54
N HIS A 21 -6.98 -2.72 3.80
CA HIS A 21 -5.60 -3.08 4.16
C HIS A 21 -4.73 -3.20 2.90
N LEU A 22 -3.42 -3.10 3.09
CA LEU A 22 -2.41 -3.31 2.04
C LEU A 22 -1.91 -4.75 2.06
N GLN A 23 -1.67 -5.31 0.88
CA GLN A 23 -0.99 -6.59 0.72
C GLN A 23 -0.23 -6.67 -0.60
N TYR A 24 0.75 -7.58 -0.71
CA TYR A 24 1.44 -7.88 -1.97
C TYR A 24 0.51 -8.55 -2.98
N CYS A 25 0.83 -8.42 -4.28
CA CYS A 25 0.15 -9.17 -5.33
C CYS A 25 0.77 -10.57 -5.47
N GLY A 26 0.06 -11.58 -4.96
CA GLY A 26 0.52 -12.96 -5.01
C GLY A 26 1.68 -13.25 -4.05
N ASP A 27 2.27 -14.43 -4.21
CA ASP A 27 3.29 -14.96 -3.29
C ASP A 27 4.73 -14.76 -3.80
N ASP A 28 4.88 -14.17 -5.00
CA ASP A 28 6.19 -13.89 -5.58
C ASP A 28 6.85 -12.70 -4.87
N GLU A 29 7.95 -13.02 -4.19
CA GLU A 29 8.74 -12.12 -3.36
C GLU A 29 9.48 -11.02 -4.14
N PHE A 30 9.55 -11.13 -5.48
CA PHE A 30 10.17 -10.14 -6.36
C PHE A 30 9.16 -9.22 -7.05
N ASN A 31 7.85 -9.42 -6.84
CA ASN A 31 6.84 -8.56 -7.43
C ASN A 31 6.77 -7.20 -6.72
N ASN A 32 6.87 -6.13 -7.52
CA ASN A 32 6.72 -4.74 -7.09
C ASN A 32 5.25 -4.28 -7.00
N CYS A 33 4.32 -5.24 -6.96
CA CYS A 33 2.89 -4.98 -7.02
C CYS A 33 2.27 -5.01 -5.61
N ILE A 34 1.52 -3.96 -5.32
CA ILE A 34 0.79 -3.76 -4.06
C ILE A 34 -0.69 -3.58 -4.40
N GLN A 35 -1.56 -4.22 -3.64
CA GLN A 35 -3.00 -4.07 -3.77
C GLN A 35 -3.63 -3.61 -2.46
N ILE A 36 -4.63 -2.74 -2.58
CA ILE A 36 -5.53 -2.39 -1.48
C ILE A 36 -6.68 -3.38 -1.54
N ARG A 37 -6.92 -4.10 -0.44
CA ARG A 37 -8.00 -5.09 -0.30
C ARG A 37 -8.88 -4.79 0.89
N GLY A 38 -10.05 -5.43 0.90
CA GLY A 38 -11.02 -5.36 1.99
C GLY A 38 -12.42 -4.97 1.51
N ILE A 39 -13.35 -4.89 2.46
CA ILE A 39 -14.73 -4.46 2.23
C ILE A 39 -14.92 -3.17 3.03
N PRO A 40 -15.18 -2.02 2.38
CA PRO A 40 -15.44 -0.77 3.07
C PRO A 40 -16.58 -0.89 4.08
N THR A 41 -16.38 -0.40 5.30
CA THR A 41 -17.37 -0.48 6.39
C THR A 41 -18.20 0.78 6.57
N LYS A 42 -17.75 1.92 6.03
CA LYS A 42 -18.39 3.24 6.09
C LYS A 42 -17.82 4.16 5.00
N ALA A 43 -18.56 5.18 4.60
CA ALA A 43 -17.99 6.25 3.79
C ALA A 43 -16.83 6.97 4.49
N GLY A 44 -15.95 7.51 3.68
CA GLY A 44 -14.79 8.25 4.18
C GLY A 44 -13.70 8.42 3.14
N ILE A 45 -12.61 9.04 3.57
CA ILE A 45 -11.43 9.29 2.75
C ILE A 45 -10.26 8.55 3.40
N ALA A 46 -9.70 7.57 2.69
CA ALA A 46 -8.48 6.88 3.08
C ALA A 46 -7.28 7.51 2.36
N LYS A 47 -6.24 7.86 3.11
CA LYS A 47 -4.91 8.16 2.58
C LYS A 47 -4.09 6.90 2.62
N VAL A 48 -3.49 6.54 1.50
CA VAL A 48 -2.66 5.35 1.35
C VAL A 48 -1.25 5.82 1.00
N ARG A 49 -0.32 5.68 1.94
CA ARG A 49 1.09 6.01 1.71
C ARG A 49 1.84 4.72 1.37
N ILE A 50 2.63 4.77 0.30
CA ILE A 50 3.51 3.69 -0.11
C ILE A 50 4.90 4.28 -0.28
N HIS A 51 5.88 3.72 0.40
CA HIS A 51 7.27 4.11 0.24
C HIS A 51 8.21 2.90 0.16
N GLY A 52 9.34 3.10 -0.52
CA GLY A 52 10.33 2.06 -0.76
C GLY A 52 11.48 2.53 -1.64
N GLY A 53 12.30 1.59 -2.10
CA GLY A 53 13.33 1.85 -3.11
C GLY A 53 13.76 0.55 -3.78
N LEU A 54 14.35 0.63 -4.97
CA LEU A 54 14.96 -0.52 -5.65
C LEU A 54 16.46 -0.54 -5.35
N GLY A 55 17.01 -1.71 -5.09
CA GLY A 55 18.40 -1.88 -4.67
C GLY A 55 18.86 -3.28 -5.00
N GLY A 56 19.78 -3.39 -5.96
CA GLY A 56 20.40 -4.64 -6.35
C GLY A 56 21.91 -4.51 -6.23
N GLY A 57 22.53 -5.39 -5.43
CA GLY A 57 23.99 -5.52 -5.34
C GLY A 57 24.76 -4.29 -4.83
N MET A 58 26.08 -4.45 -4.68
CA MET A 58 27.00 -3.56 -3.96
C MET A 58 27.12 -2.11 -4.47
N LEU A 59 26.42 -1.72 -5.54
CA LEU A 59 26.52 -0.39 -6.14
C LEU A 59 25.17 0.05 -6.70
N SER A 60 24.75 1.26 -6.34
CA SER A 60 23.57 2.03 -6.79
C SER A 60 22.23 1.74 -6.09
N LYS A 61 21.82 2.67 -5.20
CA LYS A 61 20.41 2.86 -4.83
C LYS A 61 19.65 3.26 -6.10
N SER A 62 18.91 2.34 -6.67
CA SER A 62 18.05 2.61 -7.81
C SER A 62 16.75 3.23 -7.29
N GLY A 63 16.75 4.56 -7.10
CA GLY A 63 15.55 5.37 -6.83
C GLY A 63 14.79 5.07 -5.53
N GLU A 64 14.70 6.08 -4.66
CA GLU A 64 13.74 6.07 -3.55
C GLU A 64 12.39 6.61 -4.03
N PHE A 65 11.29 6.05 -3.55
CA PHE A 65 9.95 6.57 -3.80
C PHE A 65 9.15 6.65 -2.50
N ASP A 66 8.35 7.71 -2.41
CA ASP A 66 7.36 7.94 -1.36
C ASP A 66 6.15 8.59 -2.04
N LYS A 67 5.02 7.90 -2.03
CA LYS A 67 3.81 8.32 -2.75
C LYS A 67 2.61 8.17 -1.83
N THR A 68 1.77 9.20 -1.78
CA THR A 68 0.50 9.17 -1.07
C THR A 68 -0.65 9.25 -2.07
N TYR A 69 -1.58 8.32 -1.96
CA TYR A 69 -2.79 8.23 -2.77
C TYR A 69 -4.02 8.49 -1.89
N THR A 70 -5.10 8.94 -2.52
CA THR A 70 -6.38 9.17 -1.84
C THR A 70 -7.43 8.23 -2.42
N VAL A 71 -8.09 7.45 -1.56
CA VAL A 71 -9.24 6.61 -1.91
C VAL A 71 -10.48 7.20 -1.25
N THR A 72 -11.46 7.56 -2.05
CA THR A 72 -12.76 8.05 -1.57
C THR A 72 -13.76 6.92 -1.58
N ILE A 73 -14.24 6.52 -0.41
CA ILE A 73 -15.33 5.56 -0.24
C ILE A 73 -16.62 6.37 -0.14
N LYS A 74 -17.53 6.13 -1.07
CA LYS A 74 -18.88 6.69 -1.04
C LYS A 74 -19.81 5.75 -0.29
N ASP A 75 -20.81 6.31 0.37
CA ASP A 75 -21.92 5.51 0.86
C ASP A 75 -22.63 4.87 -0.33
N SER A 76 -23.29 3.74 -0.07
CA SER A 76 -24.29 3.22 -1.00
C SER A 76 -25.27 4.34 -1.29
N GLU A 77 -25.45 4.72 -2.55
CA GLU A 77 -26.53 5.62 -2.95
C GLU A 77 -27.86 4.94 -2.55
N GLY A 78 -28.39 5.24 -1.36
CA GLY A 78 -29.64 4.64 -0.89
C GLY A 78 -29.81 4.36 0.61
N SER A 79 -29.31 5.20 1.53
CA SER A 79 -30.02 5.35 2.81
C SER A 79 -31.02 6.49 2.66
N SER A 80 -32.30 6.14 2.71
CA SER A 80 -33.47 7.01 2.54
C SER A 80 -33.53 8.18 3.51
#